data_AF-A0A1J5GXR4-F1
#
_entry.id   AF-A0A1J5GXR4-F1
#
_cell.length_a   1.000
_cell.length_b   1.000
_cell.length_c   1.000
_cell.angle_alpha   90.00
_cell.angle_beta   90.00
_cell.angle_gamma   90.00
#
_symmetry.space_group_name_H-M   'P 1'
#
loop_
_entity.id
_entity.type
_entity.pdbx_description
1 polymer ?
#
loop_
_entity_poly.entity_id
_entity_poly.type
_entity_poly.pdbx_seq_one_letter_code
_entity_poly.pdbx_strand_id
1 'polypeptide(L)' 'MAIPLYIFLCLYLVLIVVCLIFAFFNIYHIIRFGSLNFTTVFSSFLFLVGIIVTLWISYQWLSPVNWQEAARIF' A
#
# COMPACT_ATOMS: atom_id res chain seq x y z
N MET A 1 25.40 -10.71 12.81
CA MET A 1 24.38 -10.15 13.77
C MET A 1 22.97 -10.54 13.32
N ALA A 2 22.02 -10.82 14.23
CA ALA A 2 20.66 -11.22 13.85
C ALA A 2 19.68 -10.03 13.97
N ILE A 3 18.99 -9.69 12.88
CA ILE A 3 17.95 -8.64 12.87
C ILE A 3 16.56 -9.30 12.76
N PRO A 4 15.63 -9.03 13.69
CA PRO A 4 14.27 -9.56 13.61
C PRO A 4 13.52 -9.04 12.37
N LEU A 5 12.86 -9.93 11.63
CA LEU A 5 12.13 -9.56 10.41
C LEU A 5 10.90 -8.68 10.67
N TYR A 6 10.31 -8.74 11.87
CA TYR A 6 9.15 -7.91 12.25
C TYR A 6 9.41 -6.40 12.12
N ILE A 7 10.67 -5.95 12.20
CA ILE A 7 11.03 -4.53 12.05
C ILE A 7 10.70 -4.06 10.63
N PHE A 8 11.03 -4.88 9.62
CA PHE A 8 10.72 -4.58 8.22
C PHE A 8 9.21 -4.62 7.96
N LEU A 9 8.49 -5.55 8.59
CA LEU A 9 7.03 -5.60 8.52
C LEU A 9 6.41 -4.31 9.07
N CYS A 10 6.87 -3.84 10.23
CA CYS A 10 6.37 -2.62 10.84
C CYS A 10 6.59 -1.40 9.94
N LEU A 11 7.79 -1.26 9.37
CA LEU A 11 8.11 -0.19 8.41
C LEU A 11 7.21 -0.26 7.17
N TYR A 12 7.00 -1.46 6.63
CA TYR A 12 6.11 -1.69 5.49
C TYR A 12 4.65 -1.29 5.81
N LEU A 13 4.14 -1.64 6.99
CA LEU A 13 2.80 -1.25 7.43
C LEU A 13 2.64 0.26 7.57
N VAL A 14 3.66 0.97 8.07
CA VAL A 14 3.66 2.45 8.11
C VAL A 14 3.53 3.03 6.70
N LEU A 15 4.28 2.49 5.74
CA LEU A 15 4.18 2.92 4.34
C LEU A 15 2.80 2.64 3.73
N ILE A 16 2.17 1.51 4.05
CA ILE A 16 0.79 1.23 3.65
C ILE A 16 -0.16 2.28 4.21
N VAL A 17 -0.05 2.61 5.50
CA VAL A 17 -0.91 3.61 6.13
C VAL A 17 -0.79 4.96 5.43
N VAL A 18 0.45 5.41 5.17
CA VAL A 18 0.70 6.65 4.42
C VAL A 18 0.06 6.59 3.02
N CYS A 19 0.24 5.49 2.30
CA CYS A 19 -0.36 5.29 0.99
C CYS A 19 -1.90 5.36 1.03
N LEU A 20 -2.52 4.71 2.02
CA LEU A 20 -3.98 4.72 2.21
C LEU A 20 -4.51 6.12 2.56
N ILE A 21 -3.77 6.90 3.35
CA ILE A 21 -4.11 8.29 3.65
C ILE A 21 -4.14 9.12 2.36
N PHE A 22 -3.12 9.00 1.51
CA PHE A 22 -3.11 9.70 0.21
C PHE A 22 -4.23 9.23 -0.72
N ALA A 23 -4.50 7.92 -0.76
CA ALA A 23 -5.59 7.37 -1.56
C ALA A 23 -6.95 7.91 -1.11
N PHE A 24 -7.17 7.99 0.20
CA PHE A 24 -8.37 8.57 0.79
C PHE A 24 -8.51 10.05 0.44
N PHE A 25 -7.44 10.84 0.59
CA PHE A 25 -7.45 12.26 0.22
C PHE A 25 -7.73 12.48 -1.26
N ASN A 26 -7.17 11.66 -2.15
CA ASN A 26 -7.47 11.75 -3.58
C ASN A 26 -8.95 11.51 -3.86
N ILE A 27 -9.54 10.44 -3.30
CA ILE A 27 -10.98 10.17 -3.44
C ILE A 27 -11.80 11.34 -2.90
N TYR A 28 -11.51 11.79 -1.68
CA TYR A 28 -12.21 12.91 -1.05
C TYR A 28 -12.13 14.18 -1.91
N HIS A 29 -10.94 14.50 -2.41
CA HIS A 29 -10.71 15.70 -3.21
C HIS A 29 -11.46 15.64 -4.54
N ILE A 30 -11.52 14.47 -5.19
CA ILE A 30 -12.29 14.30 -6.44
C ILE A 30 -13.79 14.46 -6.19
N ILE A 31 -14.32 13.88 -5.11
CA ILE A 31 -15.75 13.99 -4.77
C ILE A 31 -16.12 15.43 -4.40
N ARG A 32 -15.24 16.15 -3.67
CA ARG A 32 -15.54 17.47 -3.11
C ARG A 32 -15.23 18.62 -4.05
N PHE A 33 -14.12 18.54 -4.76
CA PHE A 33 -13.54 19.65 -5.55
C PHE A 33 -13.23 19.26 -6.99
N GLY A 34 -13.34 17.98 -7.34
CA GLY A 34 -13.00 17.48 -8.66
C GLY A 34 -14.10 17.71 -9.70
N SER A 35 -13.67 17.87 -10.95
CA SER A 35 -14.58 17.82 -12.09
C SER A 35 -14.89 16.36 -12.41
N LEU A 36 -16.17 15.97 -12.32
CA LEU A 36 -16.65 14.60 -12.57
C LEU A 36 -16.75 14.29 -14.07
N ASN A 37 -15.63 14.44 -14.77
CA ASN A 37 -15.52 14.16 -16.20
C ASN A 37 -14.96 12.76 -16.37
N PHE A 38 -15.23 12.11 -17.52
CA PHE A 38 -14.80 10.74 -17.80
C PHE A 38 -13.31 10.52 -17.51
N THR A 39 -12.43 11.42 -17.96
CA THR A 39 -10.99 11.33 -17.73
C THR A 39 -10.63 11.32 -16.25
N THR A 40 -11.26 12.18 -15.44
CA THR A 40 -11.01 12.27 -14.00
C THR A 40 -11.47 10.99 -13.29
N VAL A 41 -12.68 10.52 -13.61
CA VAL A 41 -13.24 9.30 -13.01
C VAL A 41 -12.40 8.08 -13.41
N PHE A 42 -12.03 7.96 -14.68
CA PHE A 42 -11.27 6.83 -15.20
C PHE A 42 -9.84 6.78 -14.66
N SER A 43 -9.14 7.92 -14.61
CA SER A 43 -7.80 7.99 -14.02
C SER A 43 -7.80 7.65 -12.52
N SER A 44 -8.83 8.10 -11.79
CA SER A 44 -9.01 7.78 -10.37
C SER A 44 -9.32 6.30 -10.14
N PHE A 45 -10.14 5.71 -11.02
CA PHE A 45 -10.40 4.27 -11.01
C PHE A 45 -9.12 3.46 -11.25
N LEU A 46 -8.32 3.82 -12.27
CA LEU A 46 -7.04 3.16 -12.53
C LEU A 46 -6.06 3.27 -11.36
N PHE A 47 -6.00 4.44 -10.73
CA PHE A 47 -5.19 4.64 -9.52
C PHE A 47 -5.60 3.70 -8.39
N LEU A 48 -6.90 3.58 -8.10
CA LEU A 48 -7.40 2.68 -7.06
C LEU A 48 -7.18 1.21 -7.39
N VAL A 49 -7.43 0.80 -8.63
CA VAL A 49 -7.13 -0.56 -9.09
C VAL A 49 -5.64 -0.86 -8.95
N GLY A 50 -4.78 0.08 -9.31
CA GLY A 50 -3.33 -0.04 -9.13
C GLY A 50 -2.95 -0.31 -7.68
N ILE A 51 -3.48 0.46 -6.74
CA ILE A 51 -3.25 0.25 -5.29
C ILE A 51 -3.72 -1.14 -4.86
N ILE A 52 -4.94 -1.54 -5.23
CA ILE A 52 -5.52 -2.83 -4.85
C ILE A 52 -4.66 -3.99 -5.39
N VAL A 53 -4.27 -3.91 -6.66
CA VAL A 53 -3.43 -4.94 -7.30
C VAL A 53 -2.05 -5.00 -6.64
N THR A 54 -1.41 -3.87 -6.36
CA THR A 54 -0.12 -3.83 -5.67
C THR A 54 -0.22 -4.43 -4.27
N LEU A 55 -1.25 -4.09 -3.49
CA LEU A 55 -1.47 -4.66 -2.16
C LEU A 55 -1.75 -6.17 -2.22
N TRP A 56 -2.53 -6.62 -3.21
CA TRP A 56 -2.81 -8.03 -3.41
C TRP A 56 -1.56 -8.83 -3.77
N ILE A 57 -0.76 -8.34 -4.73
CA ILE A 57 0.53 -8.96 -5.09
C ILE A 57 1.44 -9.00 -3.86
N SER A 58 1.55 -7.88 -3.14
CA SER A 58 2.37 -7.84 -1.94
C SER A 58 1.91 -8.83 -0.88
N TYR A 59 0.59 -9.01 -0.70
CA TYR A 59 0.05 -10.01 0.22
C TYR A 59 0.44 -11.44 -0.18
N GLN A 60 0.33 -11.79 -1.47
CA GLN A 60 0.73 -13.12 -1.96
C GLN A 60 2.20 -13.42 -1.64
N TRP A 61 3.08 -12.44 -1.80
CA TRP A 61 4.52 -12.60 -1.57
C TRP A 61 4.90 -12.59 -0.10
N LEU A 62 4.17 -11.84 0.73
CA LEU A 62 4.49 -11.64 2.15
C LEU A 62 3.76 -12.61 3.09
N SER A 63 2.62 -13.19 2.67
CA SER A 63 1.86 -14.13 3.49
C SER A 63 2.62 -15.41 3.91
N PRO A 64 3.51 -16.00 3.10
CA PRO A 64 4.27 -17.18 3.53
C PRO A 64 5.50 -16.83 4.40
N VAL A 65 5.84 -15.54 4.56
CA VAL A 65 7.03 -15.11 5.31
C VAL A 65 6.81 -15.31 6.81
N ASN A 66 7.72 -16.02 7.46
CA ASN A 66 7.73 -16.15 8.92
C ASN A 66 8.36 -14.91 9.57
N TRP A 67 7.52 -13.96 9.97
CA TRP A 67 7.96 -12.69 10.57
C TRP A 67 8.58 -12.83 11.97
N GLN A 68 8.46 -14.00 12.60
CA GLN A 68 9.11 -14.30 13.89
C GLN A 68 10.57 -14.71 13.71
N GLU A 69 11.02 -14.98 12.47
CA GLU A 69 12.41 -15.30 12.20
C GLU A 69 13.32 -14.07 12.28
N ALA A 70 14.57 -14.33 12.66
CA ALA A 70 15.63 -13.34 12.62
C ALA A 70 16.47 -13.55 11.36
N ALA A 71 16.59 -12.51 10.55
CA ALA A 71 17.51 -12.48 9.43
C ALA A 71 18.95 -12.48 9.98
N ARG A 72 19.72 -13.51 9.65
CA ARG A 72 21.15 -13.56 9.98
C ARG A 72 21.90 -12.70 8.98
N ILE A 73 22.42 -11.56 9.42
CA ILE A 73 23.33 -10.72 8.65
C ILE A 73 24.74 -11.14 9.06
N PHE A 74 25.27 -12.16 8.38
CA PHE A 74 26.61 -12.78 8.55
C PHE A 74 27.05 -13.10 9.99
#